data_AF-A0A9D8BD63-F1
#
_entry.id   AF-A0A9D8BD63-F1
#
_cell.length_a   1.000
_cell.length_b   1.000
_cell.length_c   1.000
_cell.angle_alpha   90.00
_cell.angle_beta   90.00
_cell.angle_gamma   90.00
#
_symmetry.space_group_name_H-M   'P 1'
#
loop_
_entity.id
_entity.type
_entity.pdbx_description
1 polymer ?
#
loop_
_entity_poly.entity_id
_entity_poly.type
_entity_poly.pdbx_seq_one_letter_code
_entity_poly.pdbx_strand_id
1 'polypeptide(L)'
;MASKKEIKEHLKIALEEIGEITPWWDRDCDCWIFTHKAYPVECSGDSEEDVIHNYPIYLYDFIEERLSNNLDPLVEKNTKGKGGKRKGTKKEPTTRVSLPEDVAEWIKQPKSISHVRRILRSKKKIHR
;
A
#
# COMPACT_ATOMS: atom_id res chain seq x y z
N MET A 1 1.53 18.42 -7.54
CA MET A 1 2.70 18.33 -6.65
C MET A 1 2.22 18.37 -5.22
N ALA A 2 2.73 17.46 -4.38
CA ALA A 2 2.40 17.44 -2.96
C ALA A 2 2.88 18.72 -2.29
N SER A 3 2.17 19.19 -1.27
CA SER A 3 2.61 20.40 -0.56
C SER A 3 3.79 20.06 0.37
N LYS A 4 4.73 20.99 0.56
CA LYS A 4 5.84 20.83 1.53
C LYS A 4 5.35 20.46 2.94
N LYS A 5 4.17 20.92 3.32
CA LYS A 5 3.54 20.60 4.61
C LYS A 5 3.10 19.14 4.69
N GLU A 6 2.47 18.64 3.63
CA GLU A 6 2.02 17.25 3.52
C GLU A 6 3.20 16.27 3.52
N ILE A 7 4.29 16.59 2.81
CA ILE A 7 5.52 15.77 2.81
C ILE A 7 6.09 15.69 4.23
N LYS A 8 6.17 16.82 4.95
CA LYS A 8 6.64 16.84 6.35
C LYS A 8 5.77 16.03 7.30
N GLU A 9 4.44 16.08 7.16
CA GLU A 9 3.53 15.26 7.95
C GLU A 9 3.77 13.76 7.71
N HIS A 10 3.92 13.36 6.45
CA HIS A 10 4.23 11.98 6.09
C HIS A 10 5.62 11.54 6.55
N LEU A 11 6.62 12.40 6.46
CA LEU A 11 7.97 12.12 6.96
C LEU A 11 7.96 11.87 8.46
N LYS A 12 7.25 12.70 9.23
CA LYS A 12 7.12 12.52 10.68
C LYS A 12 6.50 11.17 11.02
N ILE A 13 5.39 10.82 10.38
CA ILE A 13 4.74 9.51 10.57
C ILE A 13 5.71 8.38 10.21
N ALA A 14 6.46 8.52 9.12
CA ALA A 14 7.41 7.50 8.68
C ALA A 14 8.55 7.30 9.68
N LEU A 15 9.14 8.37 10.20
CA LEU A 15 10.19 8.28 11.23
C LEU A 15 9.66 7.68 12.53
N GLU A 16 8.43 8.01 12.94
CA GLU A 16 7.76 7.38 14.10
C GLU A 16 7.50 5.88 13.88
N GLU A 17 7.13 5.46 12.66
CA GLU A 17 6.94 4.05 12.31
C GLU A 17 8.25 3.26 12.24
N ILE A 18 9.34 3.90 11.82
CA ILE A 18 10.67 3.28 11.73
C ILE A 18 11.31 3.14 13.11
N GLY A 19 11.15 4.14 13.98
CA GLY A 19 11.78 4.17 15.29
C GLY A 19 13.27 4.50 15.20
N GLU A 20 14.08 3.76 15.97
CA GLU A 20 15.52 3.98 16.04
C GLU A 20 16.23 3.49 14.77
N ILE A 21 16.98 4.39 14.13
CA ILE A 21 17.81 4.06 12.98
C ILE A 21 19.07 3.38 13.51
N THR A 22 19.22 2.11 13.20
CA THR A 22 20.34 1.26 13.66
C THR A 22 21.11 0.76 12.44
N PRO A 23 22.06 1.55 11.91
CA PRO A 23 22.89 1.13 10.79
C PRO A 23 23.74 -0.09 11.15
N TRP A 24 24.08 -0.90 10.16
CA TRP A 24 25.03 -2.00 10.32
C TRP A 24 26.18 -1.83 9.34
N TRP A 25 27.37 -2.26 9.77
CA TRP A 25 28.54 -2.28 8.90
C TRP A 25 28.45 -3.42 7.89
N ASP A 26 28.53 -3.10 6.62
CA ASP A 26 28.68 -4.07 5.53
C ASP A 26 30.15 -4.19 5.14
N ARG A 27 30.67 -5.43 5.22
CA ARG A 27 32.07 -5.73 4.90
C ARG A 27 32.34 -5.81 3.40
N ASP A 28 31.32 -6.11 2.60
CA ASP A 28 31.49 -6.25 1.16
C ASP A 28 31.59 -4.87 0.49
N CYS A 29 30.86 -3.90 1.03
CA CYS A 29 30.82 -2.52 0.55
C CYS A 29 31.73 -1.56 1.33
N ASP A 30 32.36 -2.02 2.43
CA ASP A 30 33.19 -1.23 3.34
C ASP A 30 32.49 0.05 3.82
N CYS A 31 31.21 -0.04 4.16
CA CYS A 31 30.39 1.11 4.56
C CYS A 31 29.28 0.74 5.57
N TRP A 32 28.75 1.75 6.25
CA TRP A 32 27.56 1.61 7.07
C TRP A 32 26.31 1.68 6.21
N ILE A 33 25.35 0.80 6.44
CA ILE A 33 24.11 0.73 5.68
C ILE A 33 22.91 0.70 6.63
N PHE A 34 21.82 1.36 6.24
CA PHE A 34 20.51 1.18 6.86
C PHE A 34 19.41 0.99 5.81
N THR A 35 18.51 0.05 6.08
CA THR A 35 17.33 -0.26 5.25
C THR A 35 16.16 -0.58 6.15
N HIS A 36 14.95 -0.23 5.73
CA HIS A 36 13.74 -0.53 6.48
C HIS A 36 12.74 -1.35 5.66
N LYS A 37 12.11 -2.34 6.30
CA LYS A 37 11.19 -3.26 5.60
C LYS A 37 9.94 -2.57 5.02
N ALA A 38 9.46 -1.51 5.66
CA ALA A 38 8.28 -0.77 5.21
C ALA A 38 8.60 0.36 4.22
N TYR A 39 9.85 0.83 4.22
CA TYR A 39 10.33 1.96 3.42
C TYR A 39 11.58 1.48 2.68
N PRO A 40 11.47 1.09 1.39
CA PRO A 40 12.57 0.53 0.61
C PRO A 40 13.54 1.63 0.17
N VAL A 41 13.96 2.44 1.13
CA VAL A 41 15.02 3.42 1.00
C VAL A 41 16.21 2.79 1.67
N GLU A 42 17.33 2.76 0.95
CA GLU A 42 18.60 2.31 1.47
C GLU A 42 19.53 3.51 1.53
N CYS A 43 20.21 3.68 2.66
CA CYS A 43 21.20 4.74 2.84
C CYS A 43 22.50 4.10 3.28
N SER A 44 23.58 4.44 2.58
CA SER A 44 24.94 4.07 2.95
C SER A 44 25.76 5.30 3.36
N GLY A 45 26.75 5.13 4.22
CA GLY A 45 27.63 6.20 4.68
C GLY A 45 28.96 5.69 5.22
N ASP A 46 29.92 6.61 5.37
CA ASP A 46 31.26 6.29 5.86
C ASP A 46 31.27 6.08 7.39
N SER A 47 30.27 6.61 8.10
CA SER A 47 30.06 6.45 9.53
C SER A 47 28.60 6.12 9.88
N GLU A 48 28.37 5.60 11.09
CA GLU A 48 27.03 5.33 11.61
C GLU A 48 26.23 6.64 11.72
N GLU A 49 26.86 7.71 12.19
CA GLU A 49 26.27 9.04 12.31
C GLU A 49 25.84 9.62 10.96
N ASP A 50 26.64 9.41 9.90
CA ASP A 50 26.28 9.86 8.56
C ASP A 50 25.00 9.19 8.07
N VAL A 51 24.84 7.88 8.31
CA VAL A 51 23.63 7.15 7.90
C VAL A 51 22.41 7.64 8.69
N ILE A 52 22.56 7.84 10.01
CA ILE A 52 21.47 8.35 10.86
C ILE A 52 21.05 9.76 10.42
N HIS A 53 21.99 10.61 10.03
CA HIS A 53 21.71 11.97 9.58
C HIS A 53 21.11 12.03 8.17
N ASN A 54 21.60 11.20 7.26
CA ASN A 54 21.24 11.25 5.84
C ASN A 54 19.96 10.46 5.53
N TYR A 55 19.68 9.36 6.23
CA TYR A 55 18.51 8.53 5.94
C TYR A 55 17.18 9.30 5.95
N PRO A 56 16.90 10.22 6.89
CA PRO A 56 15.70 11.07 6.84
C PRO A 56 15.59 11.95 5.58
N ILE A 57 16.71 12.32 4.97
CA ILE A 57 16.76 13.13 3.74
C ILE A 57 16.33 12.25 2.55
N TYR A 58 16.91 11.06 2.40
CA TYR A 58 16.50 10.11 1.36
C TYR A 58 15.03 9.68 1.52
N LEU A 59 14.57 9.52 2.76
CA LEU A 59 13.17 9.22 3.05
C LEU A 59 12.23 10.36 2.65
N TYR A 60 12.66 11.62 2.76
CA TYR A 60 11.90 12.78 2.29
C TYR A 60 11.68 12.71 0.78
N ASP A 61 12.74 12.46 0.01
CA ASP A 61 12.68 12.39 -1.45
C ASP A 61 11.75 11.25 -1.91
N PHE A 62 11.87 10.08 -1.27
CA PHE A 62 10.96 8.95 -1.52
C PHE A 62 9.48 9.32 -1.28
N ILE A 63 9.19 10.05 -0.20
CA ILE A 63 7.82 10.49 0.13
C ILE A 63 7.33 11.52 -0.89
N GLU A 64 8.19 12.43 -1.34
CA GLU A 64 7.85 13.42 -2.37
C GLU A 64 7.50 12.75 -3.71
N GLU A 65 8.32 11.80 -4.17
CA GLU A 65 8.06 11.01 -5.37
C GLU A 65 6.76 10.21 -5.26
N ARG A 66 6.53 9.60 -4.09
CA ARG A 66 5.32 8.83 -3.80
C ARG A 66 4.06 9.68 -3.88
N LEU A 67 4.05 10.82 -3.20
CA LEU A 67 2.88 11.71 -3.18
C LEU A 67 2.65 12.37 -4.55
N SER A 68 3.69 12.45 -5.37
CA SER A 68 3.62 12.95 -6.74
C SER A 68 3.21 11.88 -7.77
N ASN A 69 2.96 10.64 -7.34
CA ASN A 69 2.72 9.46 -8.20
C ASN A 69 3.83 9.24 -9.25
N ASN A 70 5.08 9.56 -8.89
CA ASN A 70 6.25 9.41 -9.77
C ASN A 70 7.18 8.28 -9.32
N LEU A 71 6.70 7.41 -8.43
CA LEU A 71 7.45 6.22 -8.01
C LEU A 71 7.53 5.21 -9.15
N ASP A 72 8.65 4.48 -9.19
CA ASP A 72 8.78 3.31 -10.05
C ASP A 72 7.65 2.30 -9.74
N PRO A 73 6.97 1.73 -10.76
CA PRO A 73 5.87 0.79 -10.55
C PRO A 73 6.21 -0.43 -9.69
N LEU A 74 7.46 -0.91 -9.71
CA LEU A 74 7.93 -2.00 -8.87
C LEU A 74 7.99 -1.58 -7.40
N VAL A 75 8.51 -0.38 -7.15
CA VAL A 75 8.59 0.21 -5.80
C VAL A 75 7.20 0.52 -5.27
N GLU A 76 6.32 1.06 -6.11
CA GLU A 76 4.91 1.30 -5.77
C GLU A 76 4.23 -0.01 -5.38
N LYS A 77 4.39 -1.08 -6.16
CA LYS A 77 3.81 -2.40 -5.86
C LYS A 77 4.29 -2.96 -4.52
N ASN A 78 5.58 -2.80 -4.20
CA ASN A 78 6.18 -3.29 -2.95
C ASN A 78 5.76 -2.47 -1.71
N THR A 79 5.47 -1.19 -1.90
CA THR A 79 5.14 -0.23 -0.84
C THR A 79 3.63 0.04 -0.72
N LYS A 80 2.83 -0.46 -1.66
CA LYS A 80 1.38 -0.31 -1.67
C LYS A 80 0.75 -0.88 -0.39
N GLY A 81 0.14 0.00 0.41
CA GLY A 81 -0.51 -0.35 1.68
C GLY A 81 0.38 -0.30 2.92
N LYS A 82 1.67 0.01 2.78
CA LYS A 82 2.64 0.18 3.89
C LYS A 82 3.09 1.65 4.01
N GLY A 83 3.45 2.08 5.22
CA GLY A 83 4.18 3.32 5.46
C GLY A 83 3.40 4.63 5.28
N GLY A 84 2.41 4.94 6.12
CA GLY A 84 1.71 6.24 6.13
C GLY A 84 0.22 6.27 5.70
N LYS A 85 -0.31 7.49 5.54
CA LYS A 85 -1.75 7.79 5.44
C LYS A 85 -2.41 7.11 4.23
N ARG A 86 -3.26 6.13 4.52
CA ARG A 86 -3.96 5.32 3.51
C ARG A 86 -5.03 6.16 2.80
N LYS A 87 -4.97 6.31 1.47
CA LYS A 87 -6.18 6.52 0.66
C LYS A 87 -6.95 5.21 0.68
N GLY A 88 -7.82 5.03 1.68
CA GLY A 88 -8.71 3.88 1.73
C GLY A 88 -9.58 3.88 0.47
N THR A 89 -9.39 2.89 -0.41
CA THR A 89 -10.47 2.50 -1.31
C THR A 89 -11.62 2.08 -0.43
N LYS A 90 -12.75 2.83 -0.48
CA LYS A 90 -13.97 2.42 0.22
C LYS A 90 -14.32 1.03 -0.28
N LYS A 91 -14.07 0.02 0.54
CA LYS A 91 -14.50 -1.35 0.26
C LYS A 91 -16.01 -1.26 0.14
N GLU A 92 -16.56 -1.53 -1.04
CA GLU A 92 -18.01 -1.56 -1.19
C GLU A 92 -18.54 -2.56 -0.15
N PRO A 93 -19.56 -2.17 0.64
CA PRO A 93 -20.11 -3.05 1.65
C PRO A 93 -20.58 -4.33 0.96
N THR A 94 -19.90 -5.44 1.29
CA THR A 94 -20.24 -6.74 0.73
C THR A 94 -21.52 -7.22 1.42
N THR A 95 -22.65 -7.12 0.74
CA THR A 95 -23.93 -7.61 1.27
C THR A 95 -23.89 -9.14 1.32
N ARG A 96 -23.86 -9.71 2.52
CA ARG A 96 -24.00 -11.16 2.72
C ARG A 96 -25.48 -11.53 2.60
N VAL A 97 -25.83 -12.33 1.59
CA VAL A 97 -27.18 -12.88 1.43
C VAL A 97 -27.12 -14.36 1.84
N SER A 98 -27.88 -14.73 2.86
CA SER A 98 -28.07 -16.14 3.23
C SER A 98 -29.12 -16.75 2.31
N LEU A 99 -28.76 -17.85 1.65
CA LEU A 99 -29.67 -18.62 0.82
C LEU A 99 -29.91 -20.00 1.47
N PRO A 100 -31.12 -20.55 1.33
CA PRO A 100 -31.37 -21.96 1.59
C PRO A 100 -30.38 -22.87 0.82
N GLU A 101 -30.01 -23.99 1.42
CA GLU A 101 -28.92 -24.87 0.93
C GLU A 101 -29.23 -25.48 -0.45
N ASP A 102 -30.48 -25.86 -0.66
CA ASP A 102 -31.05 -26.32 -1.94
C ASP A 102 -30.89 -25.28 -3.06
N VAL A 103 -31.16 -24.01 -2.76
CA VAL A 103 -30.99 -22.89 -3.71
C VAL A 103 -29.50 -22.64 -3.99
N ALA A 104 -28.65 -22.75 -2.97
CA ALA A 104 -27.21 -22.59 -3.13
C ALA A 104 -26.60 -23.69 -4.01
N GLU A 105 -27.02 -24.95 -3.83
CA GLU A 105 -26.62 -26.07 -4.68
C GLU A 105 -27.11 -25.92 -6.12
N TRP A 106 -28.35 -25.47 -6.31
CA TRP A 106 -28.89 -25.20 -7.64
C TRP A 106 -28.08 -24.14 -8.41
N ILE A 107 -27.64 -23.08 -7.73
CA ILE A 107 -26.83 -22.00 -8.34
C ILE A 107 -25.42 -22.46 -8.72
N LYS A 108 -24.84 -23.42 -8.00
CA LYS A 108 -23.51 -23.98 -8.31
C LYS A 108 -23.47 -24.74 -9.65
N GLN A 109 -24.63 -25.13 -10.19
CA GLN A 109 -24.68 -25.83 -11.47
C GLN A 109 -24.40 -24.86 -12.65
N PRO A 110 -23.50 -25.22 -13.60
CA PRO A 110 -23.07 -24.32 -14.69
C PRO A 110 -24.21 -23.79 -15.56
N LYS A 111 -25.29 -24.58 -15.71
CA LYS A 111 -26.47 -24.24 -16.52
C LYS A 111 -27.41 -23.23 -15.84
N SER A 112 -27.30 -23.05 -14.52
CA SER A 112 -28.20 -22.22 -13.70
C SER A 112 -27.76 -20.75 -13.64
N ILE A 113 -26.46 -20.48 -13.75
CA ILE A 113 -25.88 -19.13 -13.65
C ILE A 113 -26.41 -18.19 -14.73
N SER A 114 -26.58 -18.67 -15.96
CA SER A 114 -27.16 -17.91 -17.07
C SER A 114 -28.62 -17.54 -16.80
N HIS A 115 -29.38 -18.47 -16.19
CA HIS A 115 -30.79 -18.27 -15.82
C HIS A 115 -30.93 -17.23 -14.70
N VAL A 116 -30.09 -17.30 -13.67
CA VAL A 116 -30.05 -16.33 -12.56
C VAL A 116 -29.68 -14.93 -13.06
N ARG A 117 -28.66 -14.82 -13.93
CA ARG A 117 -28.27 -13.54 -14.56
C ARG A 117 -29.41 -12.93 -15.37
N ARG A 118 -30.23 -13.75 -16.04
CA ARG A 118 -31.40 -13.31 -16.81
C ARG A 118 -32.51 -12.76 -15.90
N ILE A 119 -32.81 -13.44 -14.78
CA ILE A 119 -33.81 -12.99 -13.80
C ILE A 119 -33.37 -11.68 -13.12
N LEU A 120 -32.09 -11.57 -12.72
CA LEU A 120 -31.56 -10.35 -12.11
C LEU A 120 -31.60 -9.15 -13.07
N ARG A 121 -31.41 -9.37 -14.37
CA ARG A 121 -31.53 -8.33 -15.40
C ARG A 121 -32.99 -7.92 -15.67
N SER A 122 -33.95 -8.83 -15.57
CA SER A 122 -35.37 -8.49 -15.82
C SER A 122 -35.98 -7.67 -14.67
N LYS A 123 -35.58 -7.93 -13.42
CA LYS A 123 -36.06 -7.17 -12.25
C LYS A 123 -35.62 -5.71 -12.22
N LYS A 124 -34.52 -5.34 -12.89
CA LYS A 124 -34.07 -3.94 -13.03
C LYS A 124 -35.02 -3.05 -13.85
N LYS A 125 -36.00 -3.61 -14.57
CA LYS A 125 -36.97 -2.85 -15.38
C LYS A 125 -38.30 -2.55 -14.68
N ILE A 126 -38.53 -3.01 -13.44
CA ILE A 126 -39.84 -2.91 -12.76
C ILE A 126 -39.89 -1.74 -11.76
N HIS A 127 -38.95 -0.79 -11.81
CA HIS A 127 -39.07 0.49 -11.12
C HIS A 127 -39.09 1.62 -12.15
N ARG A 128 -40.28 1.90 -12.68
CA ARG A 128 -40.68 3.16 -13.28
C ARG A 128 -42.09 3.47 -12.81
#